data_AF-A0A146MIL1-F1
#
_entry.id   AF-A0A146MIL1-F1
#
_cell.length_a   1.000
_cell.length_b   1.000
_cell.length_c   1.000
_cell.angle_alpha   90.00
_cell.angle_beta   90.00
_cell.angle_gamma   90.00
#
_symmetry.space_group_name_H-M   'P 1'
#
loop_
_entity.id
_entity.type
_entity.pdbx_description
1 polymer ?
#
loop_
_entity_poly.entity_id
_entity_poly.type
_entity_poly.pdbx_seq_one_letter_code
_entity_poly.pdbx_strand_id
1 'polypeptide(L)'
;SSIGTLTRLGEATYSNNEDSTTSFLNFTIETDKVTGAYDDIVFTTTSKVEYHFGEQIEAGRIRTSYSVQLSLPSGSAKPSCAGDSQQVISQYVTEDEVYLTFIGNDVPDQTNDAEDIQVLYNLVSRGFLENINGA
;
A
#
# COMPACT_ATOMS: atom_id res chain seq x y z
N SER A 1 13.94 -0.42 1.20
CA SER A 1 12.80 0.30 0.60
C SER A 1 12.81 1.74 1.05
N SER A 2 12.30 2.66 0.22
CA SER A 2 12.11 4.07 0.58
C SER A 2 10.71 4.51 0.14
N ILE A 3 9.98 5.11 1.07
CA ILE A 3 8.78 5.90 0.77
C ILE A 3 9.25 7.31 0.42
N GLY A 4 8.74 7.88 -0.67
CA GLY A 4 9.04 9.24 -1.11
C GLY A 4 8.51 10.31 -0.14
N THR A 5 8.29 11.53 -0.65
CA THR A 5 7.73 12.58 0.20
C THR A 5 6.29 12.23 0.58
N LEU A 6 5.94 12.43 1.85
CA LEU A 6 4.57 12.28 2.33
C LEU A 6 3.95 13.67 2.45
N THR A 7 2.93 13.94 1.64
CA THR A 7 2.23 15.22 1.62
C THR A 7 0.79 15.02 2.05
N ARG A 8 0.36 15.68 3.14
CA ARG A 8 -1.06 15.69 3.51
C ARG A 8 -1.86 16.48 2.47
N LEU A 9 -2.87 15.86 1.88
CA LEU A 9 -3.79 16.52 0.97
C LEU A 9 -4.96 17.13 1.74
N GLY A 10 -5.10 18.45 1.65
CA GLY A 10 -6.20 19.19 2.25
C GLY A 10 -6.17 19.21 3.79
N GLU A 11 -7.28 19.66 4.37
CA GLU A 11 -7.47 19.69 5.82
C GLU A 11 -8.01 18.35 6.32
N ALA A 12 -7.60 17.95 7.53
CA ALA A 12 -8.16 16.79 8.18
C ALA A 12 -9.57 17.14 8.66
N THR A 13 -10.52 16.23 8.46
CA THR A 13 -11.93 16.46 8.81
C THR A 13 -12.37 15.54 9.94
N TYR A 14 -13.18 16.08 10.84
CA TYR A 14 -13.85 15.28 11.85
C TYR A 14 -15.25 14.93 11.37
N SER A 15 -15.62 13.65 11.48
CA SER A 15 -17.01 13.22 11.35
C SER A 15 -17.46 12.55 12.64
N ASN A 16 -18.65 12.92 13.11
CA ASN A 16 -19.30 12.32 14.27
C ASN A 16 -20.66 11.79 13.82
N ASN A 17 -21.06 10.64 14.35
CA ASN A 17 -22.46 10.28 14.35
C ASN A 17 -23.08 10.95 15.59
N GLU A 18 -24.13 11.75 15.40
CA GLU A 18 -24.69 12.64 16.44
C GLU A 18 -25.07 11.90 17.75
N ASP A 19 -25.33 10.59 17.66
CA ASP A 19 -25.68 9.72 18.79
C ASP A 19 -24.56 8.79 19.29
N SER A 20 -23.31 8.97 18.83
CA SER A 20 -22.21 8.04 19.14
C SER A 20 -21.13 8.65 20.04
N THR A 21 -20.56 7.83 20.93
CA THR A 21 -19.33 8.13 21.69
C THR A 21 -18.08 8.03 20.82
N THR A 22 -18.23 8.09 19.50
CA THR A 22 -17.19 7.81 18.51
C THR A 22 -17.06 8.97 17.54
N SER A 23 -15.83 9.42 17.32
CA SER A 23 -15.44 10.39 16.30
C SER A 23 -14.50 9.74 15.30
N PHE A 24 -14.48 10.22 14.07
CA PHE A 24 -13.51 9.82 13.07
C PHE A 24 -12.68 11.03 12.64
N LEU A 25 -11.36 10.90 12.72
CA LEU A 25 -10.42 11.83 12.09
C LEU A 25 -10.08 11.27 10.71
N ASN A 26 -10.51 11.97 9.67
CA ASN A 26 -10.25 11.60 8.29
C ASN A 26 -9.18 12.50 7.68
N PHE A 27 -8.19 11.91 7.04
CA PHE A 27 -7.16 12.66 6.31
C PHE A 27 -6.62 11.85 5.14
N THR A 28 -6.15 12.53 4.11
CA THR A 28 -5.53 11.90 2.95
C THR A 28 -4.06 12.30 2.90
N ILE A 29 -3.19 11.32 2.63
CA ILE A 29 -1.78 11.52 2.35
C ILE A 29 -1.54 11.13 0.90
N GLU A 30 -0.80 11.95 0.19
CA GLU A 30 -0.23 11.64 -1.11
C GLU A 30 1.25 11.32 -0.93
N THR A 31 1.69 10.24 -1.56
CA THR A 31 3.10 9.89 -1.69
C THR A 31 3.48 10.03 -3.15
N ASP A 32 4.50 10.82 -3.45
CA ASP A 32 4.87 11.15 -4.84
C ASP A 32 5.41 9.94 -5.61
N LYS A 33 6.17 9.08 -4.90
CA LYS A 33 6.79 7.88 -5.44
C LYS A 33 7.11 6.89 -4.33
N VAL A 34 6.86 5.61 -4.56
CA VAL A 34 7.28 4.53 -3.66
C VAL A 34 8.14 3.54 -4.43
N THR A 35 9.30 3.21 -3.89
CA THR A 35 10.20 2.23 -4.49
C THR A 35 10.42 1.06 -3.53
N GLY A 36 10.05 -0.12 -4.00
CA GLY A 36 10.32 -1.40 -3.37
C GLY A 36 11.38 -2.18 -4.15
N ALA A 37 12.22 -2.90 -3.44
CA ALA A 37 13.11 -3.89 -4.02
C ALA A 37 12.91 -5.19 -3.25
N TYR A 38 12.68 -6.26 -4.00
CA TYR A 38 12.53 -7.62 -3.51
C TYR A 38 13.67 -8.43 -4.09
N ASP A 39 14.60 -8.87 -3.24
CA ASP A 39 15.68 -9.74 -3.67
C ASP A 39 15.26 -11.20 -3.50
N ASP A 40 15.83 -12.08 -4.33
CA ASP A 40 15.76 -13.54 -4.15
C ASP A 40 14.34 -14.13 -4.19
N ILE A 41 13.56 -13.73 -5.21
CA ILE A 41 12.27 -14.34 -5.52
C ILE A 41 12.53 -15.68 -6.21
N VAL A 42 12.18 -16.76 -5.50
CA VAL A 42 12.13 -18.11 -6.07
C VAL A 42 10.73 -18.36 -6.63
N PHE A 43 10.64 -18.58 -7.94
CA PHE A 43 9.37 -18.85 -8.61
C PHE A 43 9.45 -20.16 -9.38
N THR A 44 8.46 -21.03 -9.18
CA THR A 44 8.34 -22.28 -9.93
C THR A 44 7.13 -22.21 -10.86
N THR A 45 7.38 -22.35 -12.16
CA THR A 45 6.35 -22.28 -13.20
C THR A 45 5.48 -23.53 -13.24
N THR A 46 4.39 -23.45 -14.00
CA THR A 46 3.55 -24.60 -14.36
C THR A 46 4.33 -25.69 -15.11
N SER A 47 5.38 -25.32 -15.86
CA SER A 47 6.28 -26.23 -16.57
C SER A 47 7.39 -26.82 -15.68
N LYS A 48 7.38 -26.51 -14.37
CA LYS A 48 8.38 -26.93 -13.36
C LYS A 48 9.78 -26.37 -13.62
N VAL A 49 9.86 -25.22 -14.27
CA VAL A 49 11.08 -24.43 -14.35
C VAL A 49 11.13 -23.55 -13.10
N GLU A 50 12.30 -23.47 -12.47
CA GLU A 50 12.53 -22.63 -11.31
C GLU A 50 13.36 -21.42 -11.75
N TYR A 51 12.92 -20.23 -11.38
CA TYR A 51 13.60 -18.97 -11.64
C TYR A 51 14.03 -18.32 -10.33
N HIS A 52 15.25 -17.75 -10.34
CA HIS A 52 15.83 -17.01 -9.22
C HIS A 52 16.19 -15.58 -9.63
N PHE A 53 15.36 -14.62 -9.25
CA PHE A 53 15.57 -13.23 -9.62
C PHE A 53 15.08 -12.27 -8.53
N GLY A 54 15.52 -11.02 -8.60
CA GLY A 54 14.98 -9.91 -7.83
C GLY A 54 14.05 -9.05 -8.67
N GLU A 55 13.23 -8.24 -8.00
CA GLU A 55 12.35 -7.27 -8.63
C GLU A 55 12.51 -5.90 -7.98
N GLN A 56 12.55 -4.88 -8.81
CA GLN A 56 12.34 -3.51 -8.37
C GLN A 56 10.97 -3.04 -8.84
N ILE A 57 10.16 -2.60 -7.88
CA ILE A 57 8.88 -1.96 -8.11
C ILE A 57 8.98 -0.47 -7.86
N GLU A 58 8.46 0.29 -8.80
CA GLU A 58 8.30 1.73 -8.69
C GLU A 58 6.83 2.06 -8.92
N ALA A 59 6.14 2.45 -7.86
CA ALA A 59 4.84 3.05 -7.99
C ALA A 59 5.00 4.57 -8.00
N GLY A 60 4.34 5.22 -8.95
CA GLY A 60 4.22 6.68 -8.96
C GLY A 60 3.36 7.18 -7.79
N ARG A 61 2.55 8.19 -8.05
CA ARG A 61 1.77 8.83 -6.99
C ARG A 61 0.70 7.91 -6.42
N ILE A 62 0.71 7.78 -5.09
CA ILE A 62 -0.27 7.00 -4.33
C ILE A 62 -1.01 7.93 -3.38
N ARG A 63 -2.34 7.87 -3.39
CA ARG A 63 -3.16 8.53 -2.36
C ARG A 63 -3.67 7.49 -1.37
N THR A 64 -3.40 7.71 -0.10
CA THR A 64 -3.91 6.91 1.00
C THR A 64 -4.81 7.78 1.87
N SER A 65 -6.08 7.41 1.94
CA SER A 65 -7.08 8.00 2.82
C SER A 65 -7.17 7.18 4.10
N TYR A 66 -7.04 7.86 5.23
CA TYR A 66 -7.12 7.27 6.56
C TYR A 66 -8.37 7.77 7.27
N SER A 67 -9.01 6.87 8.01
CA SER A 67 -10.08 7.17 8.97
C SER A 67 -9.68 6.58 10.31
N VAL A 68 -9.35 7.44 11.27
CA VAL A 68 -8.92 7.05 12.62
C VAL A 68 -10.10 7.18 13.56
N GLN A 69 -10.50 6.08 14.18
CA GLN A 69 -11.56 6.07 15.16
C GLN A 69 -11.04 6.57 16.52
N LEU A 70 -11.72 7.57 17.08
CA LEU A 70 -11.41 8.19 18.37
C LEU A 70 -12.62 8.11 19.29
N SER A 71 -12.38 7.97 20.60
CA SER A 71 -13.44 8.05 21.59
C SER A 71 -13.75 9.51 21.97
N LEU A 72 -15.04 9.83 22.03
CA LEU A 72 -15.57 11.08 22.56
C LEU A 72 -16.05 10.87 24.00
N PRO A 73 -15.41 11.50 24.99
CA PRO A 73 -15.94 11.55 26.33
C PRO A 73 -17.32 12.21 26.34
N SER A 74 -18.25 11.70 27.17
CA SER A 74 -19.58 12.28 27.33
C SER A 74 -19.49 13.77 27.68
N GLY A 75 -20.24 14.61 26.95
CA GLY A 75 -20.23 16.07 27.13
C GLY A 75 -19.02 16.81 26.55
N SER A 76 -18.08 16.10 25.91
CA SER A 76 -16.94 16.73 25.22
C SER A 76 -17.22 16.94 23.73
N ALA A 77 -16.96 18.15 23.24
CA ALA A 77 -16.91 18.44 21.81
C ALA A 77 -15.57 18.05 21.16
N LYS A 78 -14.59 17.57 21.95
CA LYS A 78 -13.24 17.24 21.49
C LYS A 78 -12.93 15.76 21.73
N PRO A 79 -12.46 15.02 20.71
CA PRO A 79 -12.04 13.64 20.88
C PRO A 79 -10.80 13.54 21.78
N SER A 80 -10.69 12.45 22.55
CA SER A 80 -9.53 12.16 23.40
C SER A 80 -8.62 11.15 22.71
N CYS A 81 -7.32 11.44 22.64
CA CYS A 81 -6.30 10.46 22.23
C CYS A 81 -5.84 9.56 23.40
N ALA A 82 -6.41 9.72 24.59
CA ALA A 82 -6.05 8.94 25.76
C ALA A 82 -6.94 7.70 25.89
N GLY A 83 -6.39 6.53 25.57
CA GLY A 83 -6.99 5.22 25.84
C GLY A 83 -7.01 4.31 24.61
N ASP A 84 -6.33 3.16 24.74
CA ASP A 84 -6.32 1.97 23.88
C ASP A 84 -5.97 2.13 22.39
N SER A 85 -5.66 1.00 21.75
CA SER A 85 -5.26 0.93 20.33
C SER A 85 -6.35 1.54 19.45
N GLN A 86 -6.02 2.60 18.72
CA GLN A 86 -6.94 3.22 17.77
C GLN A 86 -7.12 2.31 16.57
N GLN A 87 -8.37 2.04 16.19
CA GLN A 87 -8.66 1.39 14.93
C GLN A 87 -8.46 2.41 13.80
N VAL A 88 -7.60 2.05 12.86
CA VAL A 88 -7.33 2.84 11.65
C VAL A 88 -7.87 2.06 10.47
N ILE A 89 -8.76 2.68 9.70
CA ILE A 89 -9.22 2.17 8.42
C ILE A 89 -8.48 2.96 7.35
N SER A 90 -7.81 2.27 6.43
CA SER A 90 -7.12 2.88 5.29
C SER A 90 -7.70 2.39 3.98
N GLN A 91 -7.83 3.32 3.03
CA GLN A 91 -8.10 3.03 1.63
C GLN A 91 -7.05 3.75 0.81
N TYR A 92 -6.58 3.11 -0.25
CA TYR A 92 -5.55 3.66 -1.14
C TYR A 92 -6.03 3.62 -2.58
N VAL A 93 -5.49 4.53 -3.38
CA VAL A 93 -5.66 4.59 -4.82
C VAL A 93 -4.31 4.91 -5.43
N THR A 94 -3.87 4.08 -6.37
CA THR A 94 -2.72 4.39 -7.22
C THR A 94 -3.20 5.33 -8.33
N GLU A 95 -2.67 6.55 -8.38
CA GLU A 95 -3.08 7.56 -9.34
C GLU A 95 -2.27 7.47 -10.64
N ASP A 96 -1.03 7.00 -10.54
CA ASP A 96 -0.11 6.85 -11.66
C ASP A 96 0.24 5.35 -11.89
N GLU A 97 0.91 5.04 -13.00
CA GLU A 97 1.28 3.65 -13.34
C GLU A 97 2.28 3.04 -12.33
N VAL A 98 2.21 1.71 -12.19
CA VAL A 98 3.19 0.90 -11.46
C VAL A 98 4.16 0.31 -12.47
N TYR A 99 5.45 0.57 -12.29
CA TYR A 99 6.52 0.04 -13.12
C TYR A 99 7.24 -1.07 -12.38
N LEU A 100 7.41 -2.20 -13.05
CA LEU A 100 8.13 -3.36 -12.55
C LEU A 100 9.35 -3.62 -13.43
N THR A 101 10.50 -3.81 -12.79
CA THR A 101 11.76 -4.16 -13.45
C THR A 101 12.30 -5.44 -12.82
N PHE A 102 12.41 -6.50 -13.61
CA PHE A 102 13.09 -7.72 -13.21
C PHE A 102 14.60 -7.50 -13.20
N ILE A 103 15.26 -7.92 -12.12
CA ILE A 103 16.70 -7.77 -11.90
C ILE A 103 17.25 -9.15 -11.56
N GLY A 104 18.13 -9.72 -12.39
CA GLY A 104 18.71 -11.03 -12.09
C GLY A 104 19.36 -11.67 -13.29
N ASN A 105 20.01 -12.81 -13.06
CA ASN A 105 20.64 -13.59 -14.12
C ASN A 105 19.72 -14.69 -14.67
N ASP A 106 18.61 -14.97 -14.00
CA ASP A 106 17.67 -16.06 -14.30
C ASP A 106 16.26 -15.50 -14.52
N VAL A 107 16.18 -14.39 -15.26
CA VAL A 107 14.91 -13.73 -15.61
C VAL A 107 14.25 -14.51 -16.76
N PRO A 108 12.94 -14.83 -16.68
CA PRO A 108 12.21 -15.53 -17.75
C PRO A 108 12.31 -14.78 -19.09
N ASP A 109 12.38 -15.52 -20.20
CA ASP A 109 12.48 -14.92 -21.53
C ASP A 109 11.14 -14.27 -21.90
N GLN A 110 11.14 -12.95 -22.14
CA GLN A 110 9.93 -12.18 -22.47
C GLN A 110 9.15 -12.69 -23.68
N THR A 111 9.81 -13.43 -24.56
CA THR A 111 9.24 -13.97 -25.80
C THR A 111 8.65 -15.36 -25.60
N ASN A 112 9.30 -16.18 -24.77
CA ASN A 112 8.97 -17.60 -24.62
C ASN A 112 8.14 -17.89 -23.36
N ASP A 113 8.24 -17.05 -22.34
CA ASP A 113 7.67 -17.26 -21.00
C ASP A 113 6.69 -16.12 -20.61
N ALA A 114 6.03 -15.51 -21.59
CA ALA A 114 5.15 -14.36 -21.38
C ALA A 114 4.02 -14.61 -20.37
N GLU A 115 3.50 -15.84 -20.29
CA GLU A 115 2.49 -16.22 -19.29
C GLU A 115 3.07 -16.22 -17.87
N ASP A 116 4.26 -16.78 -17.69
CA ASP A 116 4.94 -16.83 -16.38
C ASP A 116 5.30 -15.41 -15.90
N ILE A 117 5.74 -14.54 -16.81
CA ILE A 117 6.01 -13.12 -16.53
C ILE A 117 4.75 -12.39 -16.08
N GLN A 118 3.61 -12.65 -16.72
CA GLN A 118 2.35 -12.02 -16.33
C GLN A 118 1.89 -12.46 -14.94
N VAL A 119 2.09 -13.73 -14.59
CA VAL A 119 1.78 -14.26 -13.25
C VAL A 119 2.67 -13.61 -12.20
N LEU A 120 3.98 -13.51 -12.48
CA LEU A 120 4.95 -12.85 -11.61
C LEU A 120 4.61 -11.39 -11.36
N TYR A 121 4.35 -10.64 -12.44
CA TYR A 121 3.93 -9.24 -12.36
C TYR A 121 2.71 -9.06 -11.45
N ASN A 122 1.71 -9.93 -11.57
CA ASN A 122 0.49 -9.87 -10.76
C ASN A 122 0.76 -10.21 -9.30
N LEU A 123 1.62 -11.19 -9.01
CA LEU A 123 1.98 -11.59 -7.64
C LEU A 123 2.74 -10.47 -6.92
N VAL A 124 3.77 -9.90 -7.55
CA VAL A 124 4.59 -8.88 -6.90
C VAL A 124 3.84 -7.55 -6.80
N SER A 125 3.09 -7.15 -7.83
CA SER A 125 2.21 -5.98 -7.73
C SER A 125 1.22 -6.13 -6.58
N ARG A 126 0.57 -7.30 -6.46
CA ARG A 126 -0.37 -7.56 -5.38
C ARG A 126 0.31 -7.53 -4.01
N GLY A 127 1.45 -8.21 -3.83
CA GLY A 127 2.17 -8.22 -2.56
C GLY A 127 2.70 -6.85 -2.16
N PHE A 128 3.12 -6.03 -3.12
CA PHE A 128 3.50 -4.64 -2.88
C PHE A 128 2.31 -3.79 -2.43
N LEU A 129 1.17 -3.90 -3.11
CA LEU A 129 -0.05 -3.18 -2.73
C LEU A 129 -0.55 -3.65 -1.35
N GLU A 130 -0.55 -4.96 -1.06
CA GLU A 130 -0.90 -5.50 0.27
C GLU A 130 0.00 -4.93 1.38
N ASN A 131 1.32 -4.81 1.15
CA ASN A 131 2.26 -4.21 2.11
C ASN A 131 1.97 -2.73 2.37
N ILE A 132 1.61 -1.95 1.34
CA ILE A 132 1.27 -0.52 1.50
C ILE A 132 -0.03 -0.36 2.30
N ASN A 133 -0.94 -1.33 2.21
CA ASN A 133 -2.24 -1.26 2.89
C ASN A 133 -2.18 -1.60 4.37
N GLY A 134 -1.04 -2.07 4.86
CA GLY A 134 -0.89 -2.57 6.21
C GLY A 134 -1.60 -3.91 6.42
N ALA A 135 -1.15 -4.93 5.68
CA ALA A 135 -1.50 -6.34 5.93
C ALA A 135 -1.28 -6.77 7.39
#